data_AF-A0A399HGN5-F1
#
_entry.id   AF-A0A399HGN5-F1
#
_cell.length_a   1.000
_cell.length_b   1.000
_cell.length_c   1.000
_cell.angle_alpha   90.00
_cell.angle_beta   90.00
_cell.angle_gamma   90.00
#
_symmetry.space_group_name_H-M   'P 1'
#
loop_
_entity.id
_entity.type
_entity.pdbx_description
1 polymer ?
#
loop_
_entity_poly.entity_id
_entity_poly.type
_entity_poly.pdbx_seq_one_letter_code
_entity_poly.pdbx_strand_id
1 'polypeptide(L)'
;MAAVIVLSLAGYGGFPYAKDWWLSREVCGGALPDDAVDALSPDSGEHHLTAMEEKRVDALGSYRCELSYDRGDDVSPARVFEVTADTRRDPQEAVLWQAFGEGGWRPVSPLPDGMPGFIDESGAVQLMGECPGLGKDDDGRPRRILVRTAAGWDADRGAPDALVGVAVAAANRASEQLGCGAEPLEKTGRARSTDPGSAPVAPEKARGTPCAAFAEADLPTGTKVRIRTNSSSLVVRCELVGSDGEGGEPKADFGAWYGDWSERLINKESARLNSATARCDGESAVFNGWAEEEFGLSDRQVRALIAEFSSEQAERRDCTHLTSPASGRPDTT
;
A
#
# COMPACT_ATOMS: atom_id res chain seq x y z
N MET A 1 -67.10 -6.88 -16.91
CA MET A 1 -66.06 -6.02 -17.51
C MET A 1 -64.74 -6.49 -16.95
N ALA A 2 -63.89 -7.09 -17.76
CA ALA A 2 -62.55 -7.53 -17.35
C ALA A 2 -61.55 -6.47 -17.81
N ALA A 3 -60.84 -5.84 -16.86
CA ALA A 3 -59.78 -4.91 -17.15
C ALA A 3 -58.47 -5.68 -17.26
N VAL A 4 -57.96 -5.79 -18.48
CA VAL A 4 -56.59 -6.25 -18.75
C VAL A 4 -55.68 -5.06 -18.49
N ILE A 5 -54.88 -5.11 -17.43
CA ILE A 5 -53.80 -4.16 -17.21
C ILE A 5 -52.64 -4.60 -18.12
N VAL A 6 -52.48 -3.88 -19.23
CA VAL A 6 -51.33 -4.01 -20.12
C VAL A 6 -50.19 -3.20 -19.51
N LEU A 7 -49.36 -3.83 -18.68
CA LEU A 7 -48.06 -3.31 -18.26
C LEU A 7 -47.04 -3.56 -19.39
N SER A 8 -47.11 -2.75 -20.44
CA SER A 8 -46.18 -2.81 -21.55
C SER A 8 -45.55 -1.43 -21.76
N LEU A 9 -44.21 -1.40 -21.84
CA LEU A 9 -43.37 -0.30 -22.37
C LEU A 9 -42.82 0.76 -21.39
N ALA A 10 -42.44 0.38 -20.17
CA ALA A 10 -41.48 1.18 -19.36
C ALA A 10 -40.17 0.42 -19.05
N GLY A 11 -40.02 -0.82 -19.55
CA GLY A 11 -39.03 -1.77 -19.05
C GLY A 11 -37.66 -1.76 -19.72
N TYR A 12 -37.43 -1.05 -20.83
CA TYR A 12 -36.17 -1.19 -21.58
C TYR A 12 -35.16 -0.05 -21.34
N GLY A 13 -35.61 1.18 -21.06
CA GLY A 13 -34.73 2.32 -20.84
C GLY A 13 -34.20 2.47 -19.42
N GLY A 14 -34.95 2.01 -18.41
CA GLY A 14 -34.57 2.15 -16.99
C GLY A 14 -33.85 0.94 -16.40
N PHE A 15 -33.86 -0.20 -17.09
CA PHE A 15 -33.26 -1.45 -16.59
C PHE A 15 -31.74 -1.37 -16.36
N PRO A 16 -30.91 -0.81 -17.26
CA PRO A 16 -29.47 -0.70 -16.99
C PRO A 16 -29.20 0.24 -15.82
N TYR A 17 -29.83 1.41 -15.76
CA TYR A 17 -29.63 2.35 -14.64
C TYR A 17 -30.10 1.81 -13.28
N ALA A 18 -31.21 1.06 -13.25
CA ALA A 18 -31.67 0.42 -12.02
C ALA A 18 -30.72 -0.71 -11.57
N LYS A 19 -30.15 -1.45 -12.53
CA LYS A 19 -29.12 -2.46 -12.27
C LYS A 19 -27.83 -1.82 -11.75
N ASP A 20 -27.37 -0.74 -12.39
CA ASP A 20 -26.17 0.00 -11.98
C ASP A 20 -26.33 0.52 -10.56
N TRP A 21 -27.46 1.18 -10.27
CA TRP A 21 -27.79 1.67 -8.93
C TRP A 21 -27.83 0.56 -7.88
N TRP A 22 -28.39 -0.60 -8.22
CA TRP A 22 -28.43 -1.73 -7.29
C TRP A 22 -27.04 -2.33 -7.06
N LEU A 23 -26.25 -2.55 -8.12
CA LEU A 23 -24.91 -3.11 -8.02
C LEU A 23 -23.96 -2.19 -7.24
N SER A 24 -24.01 -0.88 -7.46
CA SER A 24 -23.17 0.07 -6.73
C SER A 24 -23.51 0.13 -5.23
N ARG A 25 -24.78 -0.10 -4.86
CA ARG A 25 -25.23 -0.08 -3.47
C ARG A 25 -25.05 -1.39 -2.72
N GLU A 26 -25.03 -2.53 -3.40
CA GLU A 26 -24.95 -3.83 -2.75
C GLU A 26 -23.54 -4.42 -2.75
N VAL A 27 -22.64 -3.90 -3.60
CA VAL A 27 -21.28 -4.43 -3.67
C VAL A 27 -20.56 -4.34 -2.32
N CYS A 28 -19.82 -5.39 -1.99
CA CYS A 28 -19.16 -5.58 -0.70
C CYS A 28 -20.13 -5.47 0.49
N GLY A 29 -21.34 -6.03 0.35
CA GLY A 29 -22.40 -5.96 1.36
C GLY A 29 -22.92 -4.54 1.62
N GLY A 30 -22.80 -3.66 0.63
CA GLY A 30 -23.24 -2.26 0.70
C GLY A 30 -22.43 -1.38 1.64
N ALA A 31 -21.16 -1.72 1.85
CA ALA A 31 -20.26 -0.95 2.71
C ALA A 31 -19.63 0.27 2.02
N LEU A 32 -19.70 0.36 0.69
CA LEU A 32 -18.94 1.38 -0.06
C LEU A 32 -19.56 2.78 0.04
N PRO A 33 -18.73 3.85 -0.07
CA PRO A 33 -19.24 5.21 -0.20
C PRO A 33 -20.08 5.38 -1.47
N ASP A 34 -21.19 6.12 -1.37
CA ASP A 34 -22.15 6.31 -2.47
C ASP A 34 -21.52 6.88 -3.76
N ASP A 35 -20.47 7.71 -3.64
CA ASP A 35 -19.79 8.40 -4.75
C ASP A 35 -18.54 7.67 -5.27
N ALA A 36 -18.09 6.61 -4.59
CA ALA A 36 -16.82 5.97 -4.91
C ALA A 36 -16.86 5.18 -6.24
N VAL A 37 -18.00 4.56 -6.56
CA VAL A 37 -18.17 3.81 -7.81
C VAL A 37 -18.16 4.74 -9.00
N ASP A 38 -18.88 5.86 -8.91
CA ASP A 38 -18.93 6.86 -9.98
C ASP A 38 -17.55 7.48 -10.23
N ALA A 39 -16.82 7.82 -9.17
CA ALA A 39 -15.47 8.42 -9.27
C ALA A 39 -14.40 7.46 -9.83
N LEU A 40 -14.61 6.14 -9.73
CA LEU A 40 -13.69 5.14 -10.27
C LEU A 40 -14.13 4.60 -11.64
N SER A 41 -15.37 4.87 -12.04
CA SER A 41 -15.90 4.40 -13.32
C SER A 41 -15.24 5.17 -14.47
N PRO A 42 -15.04 4.53 -15.63
CA PRO A 42 -14.45 5.21 -16.79
C PRO A 42 -15.34 6.38 -17.25
N ASP A 43 -14.74 7.49 -17.68
CA ASP A 43 -15.43 8.72 -18.12
C ASP A 43 -16.40 8.54 -19.31
N SER A 44 -16.28 7.44 -20.06
CA SER A 44 -17.25 7.09 -21.10
C SER A 44 -18.52 6.54 -20.45
N GLY A 45 -19.53 7.40 -20.29
CA GLY A 45 -20.89 7.07 -19.81
C GLY A 45 -21.68 6.05 -20.64
N GLU A 46 -20.99 5.22 -21.42
CA GLU A 46 -21.50 4.06 -22.16
C GLU A 46 -21.22 2.73 -21.42
N HIS A 47 -20.46 2.75 -20.32
CA HIS A 47 -20.13 1.54 -19.53
C HIS A 47 -21.12 1.33 -18.38
N HIS A 48 -21.97 0.30 -18.51
CA HIS A 48 -22.88 -0.12 -17.46
C HIS A 48 -22.24 -1.17 -16.55
N LEU A 49 -22.60 -1.16 -15.26
CA LEU A 49 -22.17 -2.17 -14.32
C LEU A 49 -22.79 -3.52 -14.69
N THR A 50 -21.96 -4.56 -14.72
CA THR A 50 -22.41 -5.88 -15.19
C THR A 50 -22.56 -6.89 -14.07
N ALA A 51 -21.62 -6.89 -13.12
CA ALA A 51 -21.57 -7.89 -12.06
C ALA A 51 -20.86 -7.34 -10.81
N MET A 52 -21.28 -7.87 -9.67
CA MET A 52 -20.54 -7.82 -8.42
C MET A 52 -20.28 -9.25 -7.94
N GLU A 53 -19.13 -9.50 -7.34
CA GLU A 53 -18.81 -10.77 -6.67
C GLU A 53 -18.38 -10.48 -5.23
N GLU A 54 -18.94 -11.20 -4.26
CA GLU A 54 -18.49 -11.19 -2.87
C GLU A 54 -18.29 -12.65 -2.44
N LYS A 55 -17.10 -12.97 -1.93
CA LYS A 55 -16.74 -14.33 -1.56
C LYS A 55 -15.92 -14.35 -0.29
N ARG A 56 -16.31 -15.23 0.63
CA ARG A 56 -15.58 -15.54 1.86
C ARG A 56 -15.15 -17.01 1.83
N VAL A 57 -13.92 -17.27 2.24
CA VAL A 57 -13.39 -18.63 2.37
C VAL A 57 -12.81 -18.80 3.77
N ASP A 58 -13.65 -19.27 4.70
CA ASP A 58 -13.28 -19.44 6.13
C ASP A 58 -12.02 -20.26 6.32
N ALA A 59 -11.91 -21.37 5.59
CA ALA A 59 -10.76 -22.27 5.67
C ALA A 59 -9.43 -21.61 5.27
N LEU A 60 -9.48 -20.50 4.53
CA LEU A 60 -8.31 -19.73 4.12
C LEU A 60 -8.19 -18.39 4.88
N GLY A 61 -9.19 -18.03 5.68
CA GLY A 61 -9.24 -16.72 6.33
C GLY A 61 -9.23 -15.57 5.33
N SER A 62 -9.90 -15.75 4.20
CA SER A 62 -9.88 -14.78 3.09
C SER A 62 -11.27 -14.27 2.73
N TYR A 63 -11.30 -13.03 2.27
CA TYR A 63 -12.47 -12.33 1.78
C TYR A 63 -12.11 -11.61 0.47
N ARG A 64 -13.02 -11.67 -0.51
CA ARG A 64 -12.87 -11.02 -1.81
C ARG A 64 -14.15 -10.28 -2.15
N CYS A 65 -14.00 -9.10 -2.72
CA CYS A 65 -15.10 -8.36 -3.31
C CYS A 65 -14.66 -7.70 -4.62
N GLU A 66 -15.52 -7.68 -5.63
CA GLU A 66 -15.22 -7.14 -6.96
C GLU A 66 -16.46 -6.47 -7.55
N LEU A 67 -16.25 -5.35 -8.25
CA LEU A 67 -17.25 -4.72 -9.11
C LEU A 67 -16.70 -4.63 -10.53
N SER A 68 -17.53 -4.97 -11.52
CA SER A 68 -17.14 -4.97 -12.93
C SER A 68 -18.20 -4.30 -13.80
N TYR A 69 -17.75 -3.70 -14.89
CA TYR A 69 -18.57 -3.08 -15.91
C TYR A 69 -18.44 -3.83 -17.25
N ASP A 70 -19.43 -3.63 -18.11
CA ASP A 70 -19.50 -4.24 -19.42
C ASP A 70 -18.63 -3.51 -20.46
N ARG A 71 -17.92 -4.27 -21.28
CA ARG A 71 -17.12 -3.76 -22.41
C ARG A 71 -17.74 -4.07 -23.77
N GLY A 72 -18.99 -4.55 -23.77
CA GLY A 72 -19.74 -4.90 -24.96
C GLY A 72 -19.65 -6.39 -25.29
N ASP A 73 -20.42 -6.77 -26.31
CA ASP A 73 -20.56 -8.16 -26.72
C ASP A 73 -19.20 -8.81 -27.06
N ASP A 74 -19.00 -10.04 -26.61
CA ASP A 74 -17.80 -10.87 -26.80
C ASP A 74 -16.49 -10.37 -26.14
N VAL A 75 -16.56 -9.37 -25.24
CA VAL A 75 -15.41 -8.91 -24.44
C VAL A 75 -15.62 -9.25 -22.96
N SER A 76 -14.61 -9.83 -22.32
CA SER A 76 -14.68 -10.06 -20.87
C SER A 76 -14.89 -8.75 -20.11
N PRO A 77 -15.77 -8.75 -19.08
CA PRO A 77 -15.98 -7.60 -18.21
C PRO A 77 -14.66 -7.04 -17.69
N ALA A 78 -14.60 -5.71 -17.61
CA ALA A 78 -13.51 -5.02 -16.96
C ALA A 78 -13.89 -4.66 -15.53
N ARG A 79 -12.91 -4.70 -14.63
CA ARG A 79 -13.11 -4.35 -13.23
C ARG A 79 -13.23 -2.84 -13.09
N VAL A 80 -14.12 -2.39 -12.22
CA VAL A 80 -14.03 -1.06 -11.60
C VAL A 80 -12.98 -1.12 -10.50
N PHE A 81 -13.11 -2.10 -9.59
CA PHE A 81 -12.12 -2.38 -8.56
C PHE A 81 -12.15 -3.86 -8.13
N GLU A 82 -11.09 -4.28 -7.45
CA GLU A 82 -10.95 -5.57 -6.79
C GLU A 82 -10.40 -5.38 -5.38
N VAL A 83 -11.03 -6.04 -4.42
CA VAL A 83 -10.61 -6.13 -3.02
C VAL A 83 -10.26 -7.58 -2.71
N THR A 84 -9.09 -7.77 -2.09
CA THR A 84 -8.74 -9.02 -1.42
C THR A 84 -8.32 -8.71 0.01
N ALA A 85 -8.82 -9.49 0.97
CA ALA A 85 -8.46 -9.40 2.36
C ALA A 85 -8.06 -10.77 2.89
N ASP A 86 -6.90 -10.84 3.53
CA ASP A 86 -6.31 -12.09 4.00
C ASP A 86 -5.83 -11.96 5.45
N THR A 87 -6.12 -12.97 6.27
CA THR A 87 -5.69 -13.06 7.70
C THR A 87 -4.62 -14.12 7.94
N ARG A 88 -4.22 -14.83 6.88
CA ARG A 88 -3.14 -15.82 6.93
C ARG A 88 -1.86 -15.23 6.39
N ARG A 89 -0.74 -15.68 6.97
CA ARG A 89 0.60 -15.20 6.65
C ARG A 89 0.96 -15.37 5.16
N ASP A 90 0.78 -16.56 4.59
CA ASP A 90 1.28 -16.84 3.23
C ASP A 90 0.62 -15.96 2.14
N PRO A 91 -0.71 -15.77 2.12
CA PRO A 91 -1.32 -14.82 1.19
C PRO A 91 -0.87 -13.36 1.40
N GLN A 92 -0.74 -12.91 2.66
CA GLN A 92 -0.24 -11.57 2.97
C GLN A 92 1.17 -11.36 2.42
N GLU A 93 2.04 -12.34 2.66
CA GLU A 93 3.42 -12.33 2.20
C GLU A 93 3.50 -12.31 0.66
N ALA A 94 2.63 -13.04 -0.03
CA ALA A 94 2.56 -13.03 -1.50
C ALA A 94 2.15 -11.64 -2.05
N VAL A 95 1.17 -10.98 -1.42
CA VAL A 95 0.75 -9.62 -1.79
C VAL A 95 1.86 -8.62 -1.56
N LEU A 96 2.52 -8.66 -0.39
CA LEU A 96 3.62 -7.75 -0.06
C LEU A 96 4.82 -7.98 -0.98
N TRP A 97 5.14 -9.23 -1.31
CA TRP A 97 6.17 -9.54 -2.30
C TRP A 97 5.87 -8.94 -3.67
N GLN A 98 4.61 -8.99 -4.12
CA GLN A 98 4.21 -8.35 -5.37
C GLN A 98 4.35 -6.82 -5.31
N ALA A 99 3.97 -6.21 -4.18
CA ALA A 99 4.03 -4.78 -3.98
C ALA A 99 5.46 -4.23 -4.00
N PHE A 100 6.41 -4.91 -3.36
CA PHE A 100 7.79 -4.43 -3.23
C PHE A 100 8.77 -4.98 -4.26
N GLY A 101 8.43 -6.11 -4.88
CA GLY A 101 9.28 -6.80 -5.85
C GLY A 101 10.56 -7.35 -5.24
N GLU A 102 11.43 -7.84 -6.11
CA GLU A 102 12.72 -8.36 -5.68
C GLU A 102 13.61 -7.23 -5.14
N GLY A 103 14.11 -7.39 -3.91
CA GLY A 103 14.99 -6.41 -3.26
C GLY A 103 14.28 -5.25 -2.54
N GLY A 104 12.95 -5.12 -2.66
CA GLY A 104 12.17 -4.20 -1.84
C GLY A 104 12.00 -2.78 -2.37
N TRP A 105 12.51 -2.48 -3.58
CA TRP A 105 12.74 -1.10 -4.02
C TRP A 105 11.63 -0.47 -4.85
N ARG A 106 10.54 -1.20 -5.16
CA ARG A 106 9.41 -0.63 -5.90
C ARG A 106 8.85 0.62 -5.21
N PRO A 107 8.50 1.68 -5.97
CA PRO A 107 7.96 2.90 -5.39
C PRO A 107 6.71 2.63 -4.56
N VAL A 108 6.62 3.31 -3.42
CA VAL A 108 5.41 3.34 -2.60
C VAL A 108 5.10 4.78 -2.20
N SER A 109 3.83 5.08 -2.05
CA SER A 109 3.37 6.36 -1.50
C SER A 109 2.70 6.16 -0.15
N PRO A 110 2.97 7.06 0.81
CA PRO A 110 2.30 7.00 2.09
C PRO A 110 0.81 7.30 1.92
N LEU A 111 -0.01 6.58 2.69
CA LEU A 111 -1.37 7.03 2.93
C LEU A 111 -1.35 8.30 3.81
N PRO A 112 -2.45 9.07 3.86
CA PRO A 112 -2.65 10.08 4.89
C PRO A 112 -2.35 9.59 6.32
N ASP A 113 -1.91 10.51 7.18
CA ASP A 113 -1.49 10.22 8.55
C ASP A 113 -2.58 9.48 9.35
N GLY A 114 -2.18 8.46 10.11
CA GLY A 114 -3.07 7.61 10.89
C GLY A 114 -3.59 6.37 10.18
N MET A 115 -3.42 6.25 8.85
CA MET A 115 -3.81 5.04 8.13
C MET A 115 -2.66 4.01 8.07
N PRO A 116 -2.91 2.74 8.46
CA PRO A 116 -1.87 1.73 8.61
C PRO A 116 -1.57 1.04 7.27
N GLY A 117 -0.97 1.78 6.34
CA GLY A 117 -0.81 1.28 4.98
C GLY A 117 -0.06 2.19 4.03
N PHE A 118 -0.05 1.79 2.76
CA PHE A 118 0.62 2.49 1.67
C PHE A 118 -0.10 2.25 0.34
N ILE A 119 0.28 3.03 -0.67
CA ILE A 119 -0.13 2.83 -2.06
C ILE A 119 1.08 2.29 -2.82
N ASP A 120 0.96 1.14 -3.48
CA ASP A 120 2.04 0.55 -4.26
C ASP A 120 2.22 1.21 -5.63
N GLU A 121 3.27 0.83 -6.37
CA GLU A 121 3.58 1.38 -7.70
C GLU A 121 2.42 1.25 -8.71
N SER A 122 1.53 0.27 -8.51
CA SER A 122 0.37 0.05 -9.38
C SER A 122 -0.81 0.97 -9.05
N GLY A 123 -0.69 1.75 -7.97
CA GLY A 123 -1.77 2.56 -7.42
C GLY A 123 -2.71 1.78 -6.51
N ALA A 124 -2.42 0.50 -6.20
CA ALA A 124 -3.25 -0.28 -5.30
C ALA A 124 -2.99 0.12 -3.84
N VAL A 125 -4.08 0.26 -3.08
CA VAL A 125 -4.05 0.61 -1.66
C VAL A 125 -3.87 -0.66 -0.85
N GLN A 126 -2.86 -0.68 0.01
CA GLN A 126 -2.55 -1.76 0.93
C GLN A 126 -2.80 -1.26 2.37
N LEU A 127 -3.82 -1.79 3.04
CA LEU A 127 -4.12 -1.52 4.46
C LEU A 127 -3.80 -2.76 5.28
N MET A 128 -3.00 -2.63 6.33
CA MET A 128 -2.64 -3.74 7.20
C MET A 128 -2.95 -3.38 8.65
N GLY A 129 -3.96 -4.04 9.21
CA GLY A 129 -4.42 -3.82 10.58
C GLY A 129 -4.17 -5.03 11.48
N GLU A 130 -4.19 -4.80 12.79
CA GLU A 130 -4.26 -5.87 13.78
C GLU A 130 -5.61 -6.60 13.74
N CYS A 131 -5.60 -7.86 14.16
CA CYS A 131 -6.76 -8.75 14.11
C CYS A 131 -6.98 -9.46 15.44
N PRO A 132 -7.31 -8.71 16.50
CA PRO A 132 -7.33 -9.22 17.88
C PRO A 132 -8.33 -10.35 18.10
N GLY A 133 -9.45 -10.36 17.37
CA GLY A 133 -10.47 -11.41 17.44
C GLY A 133 -9.97 -12.79 17.02
N LEU A 134 -8.88 -12.86 16.25
CA LEU A 134 -8.24 -14.11 15.85
C LEU A 134 -7.08 -14.52 16.75
N GLY A 135 -6.76 -13.72 17.78
CA GLY A 135 -5.70 -13.99 18.74
C GLY A 135 -4.32 -13.99 18.11
N LYS A 136 -3.58 -15.09 18.31
CA LYS A 136 -2.20 -15.25 17.86
C LYS A 136 -2.07 -16.28 16.74
N ASP A 137 -1.04 -16.16 15.93
CA ASP A 137 -0.64 -17.19 14.98
C ASP A 137 0.22 -18.29 15.64
N ASP A 138 0.65 -19.26 14.83
CA ASP A 138 1.40 -20.43 15.29
C ASP A 138 2.80 -20.06 15.85
N ASP A 139 3.31 -18.88 15.50
CA ASP A 139 4.56 -18.32 16.02
C ASP A 139 4.34 -17.41 17.25
N GLY A 140 3.11 -17.35 17.76
CA GLY A 140 2.74 -16.57 18.94
C GLY A 140 2.62 -15.06 18.71
N ARG A 141 2.57 -14.62 17.45
CA ARG A 141 2.44 -13.21 17.06
C ARG A 141 0.97 -12.81 16.94
N PRO A 142 0.61 -11.55 17.17
CA PRO A 142 -0.74 -11.06 16.89
C PRO A 142 -1.12 -11.32 15.43
N ARG A 143 -2.32 -11.87 15.19
CA ARG A 143 -2.81 -11.99 13.81
C ARG A 143 -3.08 -10.60 13.24
N ARG A 144 -2.90 -10.48 11.93
CA ARG A 144 -3.16 -9.26 11.16
C ARG A 144 -4.10 -9.55 10.00
N ILE A 145 -4.73 -8.51 9.48
CA ILE A 145 -5.48 -8.52 8.24
C ILE A 145 -4.75 -7.60 7.25
N LEU A 146 -4.44 -8.10 6.06
CA LEU A 146 -3.99 -7.27 4.93
C LEU A 146 -5.13 -7.17 3.95
N VAL A 147 -5.48 -5.94 3.58
CA VAL A 147 -6.51 -5.61 2.61
C VAL A 147 -5.86 -4.88 1.46
N ARG A 148 -5.90 -5.51 0.28
CA ARG A 148 -5.48 -4.92 -0.98
C ARG A 148 -6.69 -4.46 -1.76
N THR A 149 -6.70 -3.21 -2.18
CA THR A 149 -7.73 -2.63 -3.05
C THR A 149 -7.08 -2.07 -4.30
N ALA A 150 -7.44 -2.59 -5.46
CA ALA A 150 -6.90 -2.14 -6.74
C ALA A 150 -8.04 -1.67 -7.65
N ALA A 151 -7.86 -0.52 -8.29
CA ALA A 151 -8.70 -0.12 -9.39
C ALA A 151 -8.47 -1.05 -10.60
N GLY A 152 -9.49 -1.18 -11.45
CA GLY A 152 -9.33 -1.87 -12.73
C GLY A 152 -8.34 -1.16 -13.65
N TRP A 153 -7.95 -1.86 -14.72
CA TRP A 153 -7.02 -1.29 -15.70
C TRP A 153 -7.58 -0.06 -16.42
N ASP A 154 -8.87 -0.11 -16.70
CA ASP A 154 -9.60 0.89 -17.46
C ASP A 154 -10.36 1.87 -16.55
N ALA A 155 -10.28 1.71 -15.22
CA ALA A 155 -10.89 2.59 -14.22
C ALA A 155 -10.20 3.96 -14.18
N ASP A 156 -10.91 5.00 -13.74
CA ASP A 156 -10.31 6.33 -13.59
C ASP A 156 -9.28 6.35 -12.45
N ARG A 157 -7.99 6.38 -12.83
CA ARG A 157 -6.87 6.45 -11.89
C ARG A 157 -6.58 7.88 -11.41
N GLY A 158 -7.29 8.87 -11.93
CA GLY A 158 -7.27 10.26 -11.49
C GLY A 158 -7.93 10.50 -10.13
N ALA A 159 -8.61 9.49 -9.57
CA ALA A 159 -9.34 9.55 -8.31
C ALA A 159 -8.73 8.66 -7.19
N PRO A 160 -7.46 8.85 -6.79
CA PRO A 160 -6.83 8.04 -5.73
C PRO A 160 -7.55 8.15 -4.39
N ASP A 161 -8.21 9.29 -4.14
CA ASP A 161 -8.98 9.54 -2.92
C ASP A 161 -10.25 8.68 -2.84
N ALA A 162 -10.89 8.40 -3.97
CA ALA A 162 -12.03 7.49 -4.06
C ALA A 162 -11.58 6.05 -3.79
N LEU A 163 -10.46 5.62 -4.37
CA LEU A 163 -9.92 4.28 -4.15
C LEU A 163 -9.54 4.04 -2.68
N VAL A 164 -8.97 5.03 -1.99
CA VAL A 164 -8.73 4.96 -0.54
C VAL A 164 -10.04 4.87 0.25
N GLY A 165 -11.09 5.58 -0.17
CA GLY A 165 -12.43 5.45 0.41
C GLY A 165 -12.98 4.02 0.29
N VAL A 166 -12.86 3.41 -0.89
CA VAL A 166 -13.20 1.99 -1.11
C VAL A 166 -12.36 1.09 -0.21
N ALA A 167 -11.04 1.32 -0.13
CA ALA A 167 -10.15 0.48 0.66
C ALA A 167 -10.51 0.48 2.16
N VAL A 168 -10.83 1.65 2.73
CA VAL A 168 -11.24 1.78 4.14
C VAL A 168 -12.56 1.07 4.39
N ALA A 169 -13.58 1.32 3.56
CA ALA A 169 -14.88 0.68 3.66
C ALA A 169 -14.78 -0.85 3.55
N ALA A 170 -14.02 -1.32 2.56
CA ALA A 170 -13.80 -2.73 2.31
C ALA A 170 -12.99 -3.40 3.42
N ALA A 171 -12.02 -2.70 4.03
CA ALA A 171 -11.27 -3.22 5.17
C ALA A 171 -12.16 -3.40 6.41
N ASN A 172 -13.05 -2.46 6.68
CA ASN A 172 -14.03 -2.58 7.76
C ASN A 172 -14.98 -3.76 7.51
N ARG A 173 -15.51 -3.87 6.29
CA ARG A 173 -16.34 -5.01 5.89
C ARG A 173 -15.60 -6.35 6.02
N ALA A 174 -14.37 -6.42 5.55
CA ALA A 174 -13.56 -7.64 5.64
C ALA A 174 -13.24 -8.00 7.10
N SER A 175 -12.95 -7.01 7.95
CA SER A 175 -12.74 -7.20 9.39
C SER A 175 -13.96 -7.84 10.05
N GLU A 176 -15.16 -7.33 9.78
CA GLU A 176 -16.42 -7.90 10.28
C GLU A 176 -16.63 -9.33 9.77
N GLN A 177 -16.48 -9.54 8.46
CA GLN A 177 -16.68 -10.84 7.84
C GLN A 177 -15.69 -11.87 8.37
N LEU A 178 -14.43 -11.52 8.57
CA LEU A 178 -13.41 -12.46 9.03
C LEU A 178 -13.36 -12.59 10.56
N GLY A 179 -14.24 -11.92 11.30
CA GLY A 179 -14.26 -11.97 12.77
C GLY A 179 -12.99 -11.36 13.39
N CYS A 180 -12.42 -10.38 12.71
CA CYS A 180 -11.11 -9.84 13.03
C CYS A 180 -11.11 -9.01 14.31
N GLY A 181 -12.25 -8.38 14.64
CA GLY A 181 -12.41 -7.58 15.85
C GLY A 181 -11.55 -6.31 15.85
N ALA A 182 -11.04 -5.89 14.69
CA ALA A 182 -10.31 -4.64 14.56
C ALA A 182 -11.25 -3.45 14.77
N GLU A 183 -10.74 -2.38 15.37
CA GLU A 183 -11.45 -1.10 15.41
C GLU A 183 -11.69 -0.60 13.98
N PRO A 184 -12.89 -0.06 13.65
CA PRO A 184 -13.16 0.46 12.32
C PRO A 184 -12.15 1.55 11.92
N LEU A 185 -11.58 1.40 10.74
CA LEU A 185 -10.72 2.42 10.15
C LEU A 185 -11.55 3.60 9.69
N GLU A 186 -11.02 4.80 9.91
CA GLU A 186 -11.54 6.04 9.35
C GLU A 186 -10.59 6.56 8.28
N LYS A 187 -11.14 7.09 7.19
CA LYS A 187 -10.34 7.78 6.19
C LYS A 187 -9.91 9.13 6.74
N THR A 188 -8.62 9.33 6.88
CA THR A 188 -8.03 10.60 7.30
C THR A 188 -7.53 11.37 6.09
N GLY A 189 -7.73 12.69 6.08
CA GLY A 189 -7.18 13.58 5.04
C GLY A 189 -7.59 13.22 3.60
N ARG A 190 -6.78 13.66 2.64
CA ARG A 190 -6.94 13.34 1.21
C ARG A 190 -5.76 12.52 0.72
N ALA A 191 -6.04 11.42 0.02
CA ALA A 191 -5.00 10.65 -0.64
C ALA A 191 -4.37 11.49 -1.75
N ARG A 192 -3.04 11.43 -1.85
CA ARG A 192 -2.31 12.00 -2.99
C ARG A 192 -1.95 10.86 -3.93
N SER A 193 -1.94 11.14 -5.23
CA SER A 193 -1.46 10.19 -6.25
C SER A 193 -0.03 9.72 -5.93
N THR A 194 0.34 8.55 -6.48
CA THR A 194 1.66 7.94 -6.37
C THR A 194 2.79 8.78 -6.98
N ASP A 195 2.47 9.87 -7.69
CA ASP A 195 3.41 10.72 -8.39
C ASP A 195 3.07 12.22 -8.27
N PRO A 196 4.03 13.09 -7.88
CA PRO A 196 4.84 13.01 -6.68
C PRO A 196 4.18 13.83 -5.56
N GLY A 197 3.55 13.14 -4.60
CA GLY A 197 2.77 13.77 -3.52
C GLY A 197 3.55 14.60 -2.47
N SER A 198 4.88 14.58 -2.44
CA SER A 198 5.69 15.34 -1.48
C SER A 198 6.85 16.04 -2.20
N ALA A 199 6.85 17.37 -2.20
CA ALA A 199 7.98 18.14 -2.71
C ALA A 199 9.24 17.80 -1.89
N PRO A 200 10.38 17.50 -2.53
CA PRO A 200 11.64 17.32 -1.82
C PRO A 200 12.00 18.57 -1.02
N VAL A 201 12.47 18.37 0.21
CA VAL A 201 12.86 19.45 1.13
C VAL A 201 14.38 19.51 1.26
N ALA A 202 14.90 20.65 1.70
CA ALA A 202 16.31 20.75 2.07
C ALA A 202 16.63 19.76 3.21
N PRO A 203 17.84 19.16 3.28
CA PRO A 203 18.17 18.15 4.28
C PRO A 203 17.86 18.59 5.72
N GLU A 204 18.14 19.85 6.07
CA GLU A 204 17.94 20.38 7.42
C GLU A 204 16.46 20.36 7.85
N LYS A 205 15.53 20.36 6.89
CA LYS A 205 14.08 20.25 7.12
C LYS A 205 13.63 18.82 7.42
N ALA A 206 14.47 17.82 7.21
CA ALA A 206 14.18 16.44 7.60
C ALA A 206 14.31 16.24 9.12
N ARG A 207 14.87 17.19 9.88
CA ARG A 207 14.96 17.13 11.34
C ARG A 207 13.58 16.92 11.97
N GLY A 208 13.48 15.95 12.88
CA GLY A 208 12.23 15.60 13.56
C GLY A 208 11.31 14.68 12.75
N THR A 209 11.57 14.48 11.46
CA THR A 209 10.84 13.53 10.62
C THR A 209 11.46 12.13 10.67
N PRO A 210 10.80 11.09 10.14
CA PRO A 210 11.41 9.77 9.98
C PRO A 210 12.66 9.74 9.09
N CYS A 211 13.05 10.83 8.44
CA CYS A 211 14.27 10.94 7.64
C CYS A 211 15.34 11.85 8.30
N ALA A 212 15.34 11.97 9.63
CA ALA A 212 16.20 12.90 10.36
C ALA A 212 17.71 12.58 10.24
N ALA A 213 18.07 11.32 9.96
CA ALA A 213 19.44 10.87 9.72
C ALA A 213 20.15 11.63 8.58
N PHE A 214 19.38 12.22 7.67
CA PHE A 214 19.91 13.00 6.54
C PHE A 214 20.06 14.49 6.84
N ALA A 215 19.57 14.98 7.99
CA ALA A 215 19.50 16.42 8.28
C ALA A 215 20.86 17.06 8.57
N GLU A 216 21.84 16.27 9.02
CA GLU A 216 23.21 16.72 9.33
C GLU A 216 24.27 15.87 8.60
N ALA A 217 23.84 15.03 7.66
CA ALA A 217 24.72 14.18 6.89
C ALA A 217 25.58 15.02 5.91
N ASP A 218 26.82 14.58 5.70
CA ASP A 218 27.69 15.12 4.66
C ASP A 218 27.22 14.62 3.28
N LEU A 219 26.24 15.32 2.71
CA LEU A 219 25.59 14.99 1.45
C LEU A 219 26.16 15.83 0.29
N PRO A 220 26.11 15.31 -0.95
CA PRO A 220 26.46 16.08 -2.14
C PRO A 220 25.70 17.42 -2.20
N THR A 221 26.37 18.47 -2.68
CA THR A 221 25.76 19.81 -2.78
C THR A 221 24.52 19.78 -3.67
N GLY A 222 23.44 20.43 -3.23
CA GLY A 222 22.17 20.47 -3.98
C GLY A 222 21.25 19.29 -3.69
N THR A 223 21.66 18.33 -2.86
CA THR A 223 20.79 17.23 -2.42
C THR A 223 19.54 17.74 -1.70
N LYS A 224 18.40 17.15 -2.02
CA LYS A 224 17.13 17.31 -1.28
C LYS A 224 16.65 15.94 -0.80
N VAL A 225 15.83 15.94 0.25
CA VAL A 225 15.24 14.75 0.85
C VAL A 225 13.75 14.71 0.51
N ARG A 226 13.30 13.63 -0.10
CA ARG A 226 11.88 13.35 -0.31
C ARG A 226 11.42 12.27 0.67
N ILE A 227 10.46 12.63 1.51
CA ILE A 227 9.95 11.79 2.60
C ILE A 227 8.69 11.07 2.12
N ARG A 228 8.73 9.74 2.13
CA ARG A 228 7.66 8.84 1.66
C ARG A 228 7.19 7.93 2.81
N THR A 229 6.62 8.53 3.84
CA THR A 229 6.09 7.77 4.98
C THR A 229 5.04 8.58 5.73
N ASN A 230 4.29 7.90 6.60
CA ASN A 230 3.38 8.47 7.57
C ASN A 230 3.65 7.81 8.96
N SER A 231 3.01 8.32 10.01
CA SER A 231 3.22 7.84 11.39
C SER A 231 2.82 6.38 11.64
N SER A 232 1.91 5.83 10.86
CA SER A 232 1.35 4.48 11.01
C SER A 232 1.86 3.49 9.94
N SER A 233 2.79 3.93 9.09
CA SER A 233 3.23 3.16 7.93
C SER A 233 4.13 2.00 8.36
N LEU A 234 3.88 0.84 7.75
CA LEU A 234 4.76 -0.34 7.82
C LEU A 234 6.01 -0.20 6.97
N VAL A 235 6.11 0.90 6.21
CA VAL A 235 7.27 1.23 5.39
C VAL A 235 7.67 2.68 5.58
N VAL A 236 8.97 2.90 5.77
CA VAL A 236 9.59 4.22 5.74
C VAL A 236 10.47 4.29 4.51
N ARG A 237 10.35 5.38 3.74
CA ARG A 237 11.19 5.66 2.59
C ARG A 237 11.71 7.09 2.63
N CYS A 238 13.02 7.21 2.49
CA CYS A 238 13.76 8.46 2.47
C CYS A 238 14.59 8.49 1.19
N GLU A 239 14.11 9.22 0.21
CA GLU A 239 14.73 9.36 -1.11
C GLU A 239 15.63 10.60 -1.11
N LEU A 240 16.87 10.46 -1.55
CA LEU A 240 17.77 11.60 -1.82
C LEU A 240 17.72 11.91 -3.31
N VAL A 241 17.40 13.15 -3.65
CA VAL A 241 17.35 13.62 -5.04
C VAL A 241 18.38 14.71 -5.26
N GLY A 242 18.93 14.76 -6.48
CA GLY A 242 19.86 15.81 -6.88
C GLY A 242 19.19 17.19 -7.03
N SER A 243 20.00 18.17 -7.39
CA SER A 243 19.60 19.56 -7.63
C SER A 243 18.56 19.74 -8.75
N ASP A 244 18.36 18.72 -9.57
CA ASP A 244 17.77 18.83 -10.90
C ASP A 244 16.25 18.57 -10.93
N GLY A 245 15.57 18.34 -9.78
CA GLY A 245 14.11 18.44 -9.82
C GLY A 245 13.30 17.91 -8.64
N GLU A 246 12.17 18.57 -8.42
CA GLU A 246 11.09 18.17 -7.50
C GLU A 246 10.43 16.84 -7.92
N GLY A 247 10.56 16.45 -9.20
CA GLY A 247 10.07 15.19 -9.78
C GLY A 247 11.16 14.25 -10.32
N GLY A 248 12.45 14.46 -9.97
CA GLY A 248 13.53 13.58 -10.40
C GLY A 248 13.52 12.22 -9.70
N GLU A 249 14.01 11.19 -10.40
CA GLU A 249 14.29 9.86 -9.84
C GLU A 249 15.26 9.97 -8.64
N PRO A 250 15.08 9.14 -7.59
CA PRO A 250 15.99 9.13 -6.45
C PRO A 250 17.40 8.71 -6.89
N LYS A 251 18.40 9.45 -6.44
CA LYS A 251 19.82 9.16 -6.63
C LYS A 251 20.40 8.33 -5.48
N ALA A 252 19.71 8.32 -4.35
CA ALA A 252 19.88 7.34 -3.29
C ALA A 252 18.53 7.10 -2.60
N ASP A 253 18.34 5.93 -2.03
CA ASP A 253 17.10 5.58 -1.35
C ASP A 253 17.40 4.72 -0.11
N PHE A 254 16.68 5.00 0.97
CA PHE A 254 16.81 4.34 2.25
C PHE A 254 15.44 3.91 2.73
N GLY A 255 15.29 2.61 2.99
CA GLY A 255 14.02 1.99 3.32
C GLY A 255 14.06 1.27 4.66
N ALA A 256 12.95 1.34 5.39
CA ALA A 256 12.66 0.47 6.53
C ALA A 256 11.35 -0.28 6.28
N TRP A 257 11.33 -1.58 6.53
CA TRP A 257 10.16 -2.44 6.40
C TRP A 257 9.91 -3.17 7.71
N TYR A 258 8.69 -3.06 8.24
CA TYR A 258 8.31 -3.58 9.56
C TYR A 258 7.34 -4.75 9.41
N GLY A 259 7.73 -5.89 9.97
CA GLY A 259 6.96 -7.14 9.98
C GLY A 259 7.82 -8.34 9.62
N ASP A 260 7.33 -9.53 9.95
CA ASP A 260 8.03 -10.80 9.72
C ASP A 260 8.30 -11.11 8.24
N TRP A 261 7.53 -10.52 7.33
CA TRP A 261 7.73 -10.59 5.88
C TRP A 261 8.97 -9.82 5.40
N SER A 262 9.48 -8.87 6.19
CA SER A 262 10.57 -7.97 5.79
C SER A 262 11.89 -8.69 5.51
N GLU A 263 12.18 -9.80 6.21
CA GLU A 263 13.43 -10.55 6.06
C GLU A 263 13.63 -11.14 4.66
N ARG A 264 12.54 -11.39 3.91
CA ARG A 264 12.64 -11.87 2.54
C ARG A 264 13.20 -10.83 1.58
N LEU A 265 13.12 -9.54 1.91
CA LEU A 265 13.66 -8.46 1.08
C LEU A 265 15.19 -8.48 1.00
N ILE A 266 15.86 -9.12 1.97
CA ILE A 266 17.32 -9.23 2.07
C ILE A 266 17.81 -10.66 1.82
N ASN A 267 17.08 -11.44 1.01
CA ASN A 267 17.45 -12.82 0.69
C ASN A 267 18.74 -12.94 -0.16
N LYS A 268 19.15 -11.87 -0.86
CA LYS A 268 20.40 -11.81 -1.64
C LYS A 268 21.58 -11.32 -0.78
N GLU A 269 22.75 -11.92 -1.01
CA GLU A 269 23.99 -11.61 -0.27
C GLU A 269 24.40 -10.14 -0.40
N SER A 270 24.29 -9.55 -1.59
CA SER A 270 24.56 -8.12 -1.80
C SER A 270 23.60 -7.20 -1.03
N ALA A 271 22.34 -7.59 -0.87
CA ALA A 271 21.38 -6.85 -0.06
C ALA A 271 21.74 -6.93 1.43
N ARG A 272 22.24 -8.08 1.91
CA ARG A 272 22.65 -8.27 3.32
C ARG A 272 23.81 -7.38 3.75
N LEU A 273 24.77 -7.11 2.85
CA LEU A 273 25.95 -6.29 3.17
C LEU A 273 25.60 -4.82 3.46
N ASN A 274 24.51 -4.32 2.88
CA ASN A 274 24.01 -2.96 3.08
C ASN A 274 22.70 -2.95 3.88
N SER A 275 22.46 -3.95 4.72
CA SER A 275 21.25 -4.01 5.53
C SER A 275 21.54 -4.06 7.03
N ALA A 276 20.66 -3.43 7.80
CA ALA A 276 20.54 -3.61 9.23
C ALA A 276 19.22 -4.32 9.54
N THR A 277 19.14 -4.98 10.69
CA THR A 277 17.90 -5.63 11.16
C THR A 277 17.63 -5.30 12.61
N ALA A 278 16.36 -5.27 13.02
CA ALA A 278 15.97 -5.10 14.42
C ALA A 278 14.69 -5.91 14.73
N ARG A 279 14.25 -5.85 15.99
CA ARG A 279 12.98 -6.39 16.47
C ARG A 279 12.09 -5.28 17.00
N CYS A 280 11.05 -4.90 16.26
CA CYS A 280 10.09 -3.86 16.63
C CYS A 280 8.76 -4.53 16.98
N ASP A 281 8.18 -4.23 18.15
CA ASP A 281 6.95 -4.89 18.64
C ASP A 281 7.02 -6.43 18.62
N GLY A 282 8.22 -6.96 18.84
CA GLY A 282 8.47 -8.40 18.82
C GLY A 282 8.53 -9.00 17.41
N GLU A 283 8.54 -8.20 16.34
CA GLU A 283 8.60 -8.62 14.94
C GLU A 283 9.86 -8.13 14.22
N SER A 284 10.21 -8.77 13.11
CA SER A 284 11.39 -8.37 12.34
C SER A 284 11.21 -7.01 11.68
N ALA A 285 12.28 -6.22 11.68
CA ALA A 285 12.41 -5.03 10.88
C ALA A 285 13.70 -5.11 10.08
N VAL A 286 13.63 -4.71 8.82
CA VAL A 286 14.77 -4.62 7.91
C VAL A 286 14.96 -3.18 7.51
N PHE A 287 16.22 -2.74 7.51
CA PHE A 287 16.65 -1.44 7.01
C PHE A 287 17.67 -1.66 5.91
N ASN A 288 17.54 -0.97 4.79
CA ASN A 288 18.46 -1.09 3.67
C ASN A 288 18.62 0.28 2.99
N GLY A 289 19.66 0.45 2.20
CA GLY A 289 19.88 1.63 1.39
C GLY A 289 20.78 1.38 0.19
N TRP A 290 20.62 2.22 -0.83
CA TRP A 290 21.49 2.25 -2.00
C TRP A 290 21.71 3.70 -2.44
N ALA A 291 22.79 3.92 -3.20
CA ALA A 291 23.05 5.17 -3.89
C ALA A 291 23.63 4.85 -5.28
N GLU A 292 23.31 5.68 -6.27
CA GLU A 292 23.99 5.62 -7.56
C GLU A 292 25.47 6.02 -7.41
N GLU A 293 26.35 5.41 -8.18
CA GLU A 293 27.80 5.68 -8.13
C GLU A 293 28.10 7.17 -8.42
N GLU A 294 27.39 7.74 -9.38
CA GLU A 294 27.51 9.14 -9.80
C GLU A 294 26.92 10.16 -8.81
N PHE A 295 26.17 9.71 -7.80
CA PHE A 295 25.61 10.60 -6.79
C PHE A 295 26.69 11.19 -5.88
N GLY A 296 27.87 10.56 -5.80
CA GLY A 296 29.00 11.05 -5.00
C GLY A 296 28.99 10.56 -3.55
N LEU A 297 28.21 9.52 -3.23
CA LEU A 297 28.31 8.78 -1.98
C LEU A 297 29.12 7.49 -2.20
N SER A 298 30.22 7.33 -1.45
CA SER A 298 30.93 6.06 -1.40
C SER A 298 30.13 4.98 -0.67
N ASP A 299 30.38 3.70 -0.96
CA ASP A 299 29.80 2.57 -0.21
C ASP A 299 29.95 2.70 1.31
N ARG A 300 31.06 3.29 1.77
CA ARG A 300 31.29 3.54 3.20
C ARG A 300 30.34 4.59 3.76
N GLN A 301 30.09 5.66 3.00
CA GLN A 301 29.11 6.69 3.38
C GLN A 301 27.69 6.11 3.36
N VAL A 302 27.33 5.33 2.34
CA VAL A 302 26.02 4.66 2.27
C VAL A 302 25.79 3.76 3.49
N ARG A 303 26.76 2.91 3.85
CA ARG A 303 26.65 2.08 5.07
C ARG A 303 26.57 2.89 6.36
N ALA A 304 27.30 4.00 6.47
CA ALA A 304 27.20 4.88 7.63
C ALA A 304 25.81 5.52 7.73
N LEU A 305 25.25 5.96 6.60
CA LEU A 305 23.89 6.51 6.52
C LEU A 305 22.83 5.45 6.86
N ILE A 306 23.00 4.20 6.41
CA ILE A 306 22.09 3.11 6.80
C ILE A 306 22.15 2.86 8.30
N ALA A 307 23.35 2.88 8.91
CA ALA A 307 23.50 2.69 10.35
C ALA A 307 22.84 3.81 11.16
N GLU A 308 22.98 5.07 10.73
CA GLU A 308 22.32 6.21 11.37
C GLU A 308 20.81 6.13 11.20
N PHE A 309 20.35 5.91 9.96
CA PHE A 309 18.93 5.75 9.63
C PHE A 309 18.28 4.62 10.43
N SER A 310 18.91 3.45 10.51
CA SER A 310 18.38 2.30 11.25
C SER A 310 18.36 2.54 12.76
N SER A 311 19.36 3.24 13.31
CA SER A 311 19.38 3.65 14.71
C SER A 311 18.22 4.57 15.05
N GLU A 312 18.02 5.64 14.25
CA GLU A 312 16.90 6.55 14.47
C GLU A 312 15.53 5.86 14.32
N GLN A 313 15.39 5.00 13.32
CA GLN A 313 14.14 4.27 13.12
C GLN A 313 13.86 3.27 14.25
N ALA A 314 14.91 2.62 14.76
CA ALA A 314 14.80 1.71 15.88
C ALA A 314 14.39 2.45 17.15
N GLU A 315 14.99 3.61 17.45
CA GLU A 315 14.62 4.44 18.59
C GLU A 315 13.17 4.93 18.50
N ARG A 316 12.74 5.41 17.33
CA ARG A 316 11.37 5.92 17.11
C ARG A 316 10.26 4.89 17.34
N ARG A 317 10.57 3.60 17.22
CA ARG A 317 9.62 2.49 17.34
C ARG A 317 9.98 1.54 18.49
N ASP A 318 10.81 1.99 19.43
CA ASP A 318 11.25 1.22 20.59
C ASP A 318 11.76 -0.20 20.23
N CYS A 319 12.44 -0.31 19.09
CA CYS A 319 12.95 -1.58 18.60
C CYS A 319 14.15 -2.07 19.41
N THR A 320 14.32 -3.38 19.45
CA THR A 320 15.39 -4.09 20.16
C THR A 320 16.28 -4.84 19.18
N HIS A 321 17.44 -5.32 19.65
CA HIS A 321 18.34 -6.18 18.88
C HIS A 321 18.79 -5.61 17.52
N LEU A 322 18.98 -4.28 17.44
CA LEU A 322 19.48 -3.64 16.23
C LEU A 322 20.87 -4.18 15.87
N THR A 323 20.99 -4.71 14.66
CA THR A 323 22.25 -5.11 14.05
C THR A 323 22.76 -3.99 13.13
N SER A 324 24.07 -3.83 13.05
CA SER A 324 24.68 -2.89 12.12
C SER A 324 24.92 -3.55 10.76
N PRO A 325 24.97 -2.77 9.66
CA PRO A 325 25.37 -3.29 8.35
C PRO A 325 26.72 -4.00 8.42
N ALA A 326 26.81 -5.18 7.81
CA ALA A 326 28.01 -6.01 7.88
C ALA A 326 29.22 -5.29 7.24
N SER A 327 30.35 -5.28 7.94
CA SER A 327 31.62 -4.80 7.39
C SER A 327 32.28 -5.91 6.56
N GLY A 328 31.88 -6.09 5.30
CA GLY A 328 32.45 -7.13 4.44
C GLY A 328 32.56 -6.70 2.98
N ARG A 329 33.75 -6.82 2.40
CA ARG A 329 33.95 -6.90 0.95
C ARG A 329 33.75 -8.37 0.57
N PRO A 330 33.00 -8.72 -0.48
CA PRO A 330 33.06 -10.08 -0.99
C PRO A 330 34.48 -10.29 -1.51
N ASP A 331 35.23 -11.19 -0.89
CA ASP A 331 36.43 -11.74 -1.51
C ASP A 331 35.94 -12.50 -2.74
N THR A 332 36.14 -11.92 -3.93
CA THR A 332 35.94 -12.59 -5.20
C THR A 332 36.92 -13.74 -5.30
N THR A 333 36.42 -14.98 -5.20
CA THR A 333 37.05 -16.19 -5.75
C THR A 333 36.44 -16.54 -7.08
#